data_AF-A0A7S0UGD7-F1
#
_entry.id   AF-A0A7S0UGD7-F1
#
_cell.length_a   1.000
_cell.length_b   1.000
_cell.length_c   1.000
_cell.angle_alpha   90.00
_cell.angle_beta   90.00
_cell.angle_gamma   90.00
#
_symmetry.space_group_name_H-M   'P 1'
#
loop_
_entity.id
_entity.type
_entity.pdbx_description
1 polymer ?
#
loop_
_entity_poly.entity_id
_entity_poly.type
_entity_poly.pdbx_seq_one_letter_code
_entity_poly.pdbx_strand_id
1 'polypeptide(L)'
;YDSWLKNNKLVDNADSEGPILDFIIAGFPKCGTSAMMRYLATVTTMPPGEDVCTPISNTVYYSYINWSRKYGNGAHNYTDDKPLRGNKCPKYIEKKDLDDIGKKLPKSKLIVGIRHPVLWFQSFINMQWHNDGKNNKKYDTPDQYVLLHKRRIGREQNHKCRNMLVCVPRSRFHLSLARLGKTPLDQDEIDLLQSELRQSTLRLNDTSAKTWKYPFADNREKVGVPNKVFIFESSQGNKEYFYQDLAMFLEFDRARLPPLDNTTYRSGNGINKLEASIKAATDKVKSVDICLPQYDVIRKELLPISYTLGQWLKQYLIPASHQRNDLTIPNVTAFESIVESYARDPCQNRLVRNDDDGEYYLAEKENATSD
;
A
#
# COMPACT_ATOMS: atom_id res chain seq x y z
N TYR A 1 -8.36 -17.00 -24.31
CA TYR A 1 -7.85 -15.62 -24.47
C TYR A 1 -8.79 -14.79 -25.32
N ASP A 2 -8.96 -15.11 -26.61
CA ASP A 2 -9.81 -14.30 -27.51
C ASP A 2 -11.27 -14.26 -27.06
N SER A 3 -11.78 -15.35 -26.47
CA SER A 3 -13.14 -15.43 -25.89
C SER A 3 -13.40 -14.43 -24.75
N TRP A 4 -12.36 -13.91 -24.09
CA TRP A 4 -12.49 -12.95 -23.00
C TRP A 4 -12.61 -11.51 -23.49
N LEU A 5 -12.38 -11.27 -24.77
CA LEU A 5 -12.31 -9.93 -25.35
C LEU A 5 -13.44 -9.70 -26.34
N LYS A 6 -14.13 -8.57 -26.21
CA LYS A 6 -15.04 -8.01 -27.21
C LYS A 6 -14.56 -6.62 -27.58
N ASN A 7 -14.22 -6.40 -28.85
CA ASN A 7 -13.66 -5.13 -29.34
C ASN A 7 -12.42 -4.68 -28.54
N ASN A 8 -11.48 -5.60 -28.29
CA ASN A 8 -10.27 -5.39 -27.49
C ASN A 8 -10.50 -4.97 -26.03
N LYS A 9 -11.69 -5.20 -25.48
CA LYS A 9 -12.03 -4.96 -24.08
C LYS A 9 -12.42 -6.26 -23.41
N LEU A 10 -11.94 -6.46 -22.18
CA LEU A 10 -12.40 -7.56 -21.33
C LEU A 10 -13.90 -7.43 -21.10
N VAL A 11 -14.61 -8.52 -21.34
CA VAL A 11 -16.02 -8.65 -20.98
C VAL A 11 -16.16 -8.78 -19.46
N ASP A 12 -17.37 -8.54 -18.97
CA ASP A 12 -17.70 -8.68 -17.56
C ASP A 12 -17.63 -10.16 -17.17
N ASN A 13 -17.14 -10.47 -15.97
CA ASN A 13 -16.93 -11.85 -15.50
C ASN A 13 -16.13 -12.73 -16.48
N ALA A 14 -15.12 -12.15 -17.15
CA ALA A 14 -14.32 -12.87 -18.13
C ALA A 14 -13.62 -14.12 -17.55
N ASP A 15 -13.43 -14.16 -16.24
CA ASP A 15 -12.80 -15.26 -15.48
C ASP A 15 -13.83 -16.23 -14.87
N SER A 16 -15.03 -16.35 -15.45
CA SER A 16 -16.11 -17.23 -14.98
C SER A 16 -15.74 -18.71 -14.89
N GLU A 17 -14.76 -19.18 -15.68
CA GLU A 17 -14.25 -20.55 -15.67
C GLU A 17 -13.08 -20.75 -14.69
N GLY A 18 -12.53 -19.67 -14.14
CA GLY A 18 -11.31 -19.69 -13.34
C GLY A 18 -10.53 -18.39 -13.51
N PRO A 19 -9.61 -18.06 -12.58
CA PRO A 19 -8.91 -16.79 -12.60
C PRO A 19 -8.11 -16.60 -13.91
N ILE A 20 -8.35 -15.49 -14.62
CA ILE A 20 -7.51 -15.10 -15.77
C ILE A 20 -6.12 -14.68 -15.28
N LEU A 21 -6.08 -13.89 -14.20
CA LEU A 21 -4.88 -13.62 -13.42
C LEU A 21 -5.05 -14.30 -12.08
N ASP A 22 -4.09 -15.13 -11.66
CA ASP A 22 -4.12 -15.79 -10.36
C ASP A 22 -4.07 -14.75 -9.24
N PHE A 23 -3.31 -13.67 -9.43
CA PHE A 23 -3.24 -12.58 -8.49
C PHE A 23 -2.93 -11.21 -9.12
N ILE A 24 -3.24 -10.16 -8.35
CA ILE A 24 -2.86 -8.78 -8.63
C ILE A 24 -2.28 -8.19 -7.34
N ILE A 25 -1.03 -7.75 -7.39
CA ILE A 25 -0.39 -6.99 -6.32
C ILE A 25 -0.89 -5.54 -6.43
N ALA A 26 -1.97 -5.25 -5.70
CA ALA A 26 -2.77 -4.03 -5.78
C ALA A 26 -2.71 -3.23 -4.47
N GLY A 27 -1.52 -3.09 -3.87
CA GLY A 27 -1.31 -2.31 -2.64
C GLY A 27 -1.04 -0.84 -2.87
N PHE A 28 -0.30 -0.23 -1.96
CA PHE A 28 0.19 1.15 -2.08
C PHE A 28 1.69 1.15 -2.47
N PRO A 29 2.21 2.21 -3.12
CA PRO A 29 3.64 2.32 -3.36
C PRO A 29 4.39 2.27 -2.02
N LYS A 30 5.59 1.69 -2.00
CA LYS A 30 6.47 1.59 -0.81
C LYS A 30 5.97 0.72 0.35
N CYS A 31 4.89 -0.03 0.16
CA CYS A 31 4.40 -1.03 1.11
C CYS A 31 4.82 -2.46 0.73
N GLY A 32 6.11 -2.65 0.38
CA GLY A 32 6.65 -4.00 0.06
C GLY A 32 6.22 -4.61 -1.29
N THR A 33 5.42 -3.93 -2.11
CA THR A 33 4.88 -4.48 -3.37
C THR A 33 5.96 -4.92 -4.38
N SER A 34 7.09 -4.21 -4.47
CA SER A 34 8.19 -4.61 -5.36
C SER A 34 8.96 -5.84 -4.85
N ALA A 35 9.09 -6.01 -3.53
CA ALA A 35 9.71 -7.20 -2.95
C ALA A 35 8.81 -8.42 -3.20
N MET A 36 7.50 -8.28 -2.93
CA MET A 36 6.49 -9.29 -3.25
C MET A 36 6.55 -9.72 -4.72
N MET A 37 6.59 -8.75 -5.64
CA MET A 37 6.67 -9.05 -7.06
C MET A 37 7.96 -9.78 -7.44
N ARG A 38 9.14 -9.34 -6.98
CA ARG A 38 10.39 -10.04 -7.28
C ARG A 38 10.35 -11.49 -6.81
N TYR A 39 9.76 -11.74 -5.66
CA TYR A 39 9.63 -13.07 -5.10
C TYR A 39 8.67 -13.94 -5.91
N LEU A 40 7.46 -13.44 -6.21
CA LEU A 40 6.49 -14.15 -7.03
C LEU A 40 6.95 -14.32 -8.50
N ALA A 41 7.81 -13.44 -9.03
CA ALA A 41 8.38 -13.56 -10.38
C ALA A 41 9.22 -14.84 -10.59
N THR A 42 9.56 -15.56 -9.52
CA THR A 42 10.17 -16.90 -9.61
C THR A 42 9.18 -17.96 -10.08
N VAL A 43 7.89 -17.79 -9.77
CA VAL A 43 6.79 -18.72 -10.08
C VAL A 43 5.73 -18.14 -11.02
N THR A 44 5.97 -16.94 -11.59
CA THR A 44 5.11 -16.32 -12.60
C THR A 44 5.92 -15.72 -13.74
N THR A 45 5.27 -15.46 -14.87
CA THR A 45 5.86 -14.81 -16.04
C THR A 45 5.93 -13.28 -15.94
N MET A 46 5.46 -12.66 -14.86
CA MET A 46 5.46 -11.19 -14.76
C MET A 46 6.88 -10.58 -14.72
N PRO A 47 7.09 -9.35 -15.27
CA PRO A 47 8.40 -8.71 -15.32
C PRO A 47 8.94 -8.44 -13.92
N PRO A 48 10.17 -8.90 -13.58
CA PRO A 48 10.77 -8.59 -12.30
C PRO A 48 11.20 -7.12 -12.27
N GLY A 49 10.58 -6.33 -11.38
CA GLY A 49 11.02 -4.96 -11.09
C GLY A 49 10.26 -3.84 -11.78
N GLU A 50 9.26 -4.15 -12.61
CA GLU A 50 8.50 -3.15 -13.35
C GLU A 50 7.06 -2.98 -12.81
N ASP A 51 6.61 -1.72 -12.72
CA ASP A 51 5.24 -1.38 -12.36
C ASP A 51 4.41 -1.29 -13.64
N VAL A 52 3.61 -2.32 -13.95
CA VAL A 52 2.75 -2.29 -15.14
C VAL A 52 1.34 -1.89 -14.73
N CYS A 53 1.14 -0.57 -14.68
CA CYS A 53 -0.13 0.09 -14.36
C CYS A 53 -0.89 0.47 -15.65
N THR A 54 -1.48 -0.51 -16.31
CA THR A 54 -2.24 -0.32 -17.56
C THR A 54 -3.71 -0.70 -17.36
N PRO A 55 -4.65 -0.26 -18.23
CA PRO A 55 -6.02 -0.75 -18.15
C PRO A 55 -6.07 -2.28 -18.09
N ILE A 56 -7.00 -2.84 -17.32
CA ILE A 56 -7.01 -4.28 -17.00
C ILE A 56 -7.00 -5.18 -18.25
N SER A 57 -7.65 -4.78 -19.33
CA SER A 57 -7.61 -5.49 -20.62
C SER A 57 -6.19 -5.57 -21.22
N ASN A 58 -5.41 -4.49 -21.13
CA ASN A 58 -4.02 -4.49 -21.59
C ASN A 58 -3.14 -5.32 -20.65
N THR A 59 -3.40 -5.27 -19.34
CA THR A 59 -2.69 -6.09 -18.35
C THR A 59 -2.86 -7.59 -18.65
N VAL A 60 -4.07 -8.03 -18.98
CA VAL A 60 -4.34 -9.41 -19.41
C VAL A 60 -3.66 -9.74 -20.75
N TYR A 61 -3.66 -8.83 -21.73
CA TYR A 61 -2.87 -9.02 -22.95
C TYR A 61 -1.38 -9.23 -22.65
N TYR A 62 -0.80 -8.37 -21.80
CA TYR A 62 0.61 -8.48 -21.45
C TYR A 62 0.94 -9.79 -20.75
N SER A 63 0.12 -10.23 -19.78
CA SER A 63 0.39 -11.46 -19.02
C SER A 63 0.30 -12.73 -19.85
N TYR A 64 -0.54 -12.76 -20.88
CA TYR A 64 -0.73 -13.93 -21.74
C TYR A 64 0.19 -13.97 -22.96
N ILE A 65 0.47 -12.80 -23.56
CA ILE A 65 1.17 -12.72 -24.84
C ILE A 65 2.62 -12.28 -24.62
N ASN A 66 2.83 -11.06 -24.11
CA ASN A 66 4.16 -10.45 -24.08
C ASN A 66 5.05 -11.07 -23.01
N TRP A 67 4.53 -11.24 -21.80
CA TRP A 67 5.30 -11.74 -20.65
C TRP A 67 5.60 -13.22 -20.77
N SER A 68 4.64 -14.04 -21.21
CA SER A 68 4.91 -15.44 -21.52
C SER A 68 6.03 -15.60 -22.55
N ARG A 69 6.04 -14.78 -23.62
CA ARG A 69 7.12 -14.79 -24.62
C ARG A 69 8.47 -14.36 -24.07
N LYS A 70 8.51 -13.32 -23.22
CA LYS A 70 9.76 -12.70 -22.75
C LYS A 70 10.36 -13.37 -21.51
N TYR A 71 9.52 -13.83 -20.60
CA TYR A 71 9.92 -14.31 -19.27
C TYR A 71 9.47 -15.75 -18.99
N GLY A 72 8.69 -16.36 -19.89
CA GLY A 72 8.39 -17.79 -19.92
C GLY A 72 9.14 -18.52 -21.04
N ASN A 73 8.79 -19.78 -21.30
CA ASN A 73 9.39 -20.61 -22.36
C ASN A 73 8.61 -20.54 -23.69
N GLY A 74 7.96 -19.41 -23.99
CA GLY A 74 7.23 -19.19 -25.25
C GLY A 74 5.86 -18.52 -25.11
N ALA A 75 5.21 -18.24 -26.23
CA ALA A 75 3.84 -17.71 -26.24
C ALA A 75 2.88 -18.76 -25.67
N HIS A 76 2.09 -18.42 -24.65
CA HIS A 76 1.13 -19.31 -23.99
C HIS A 76 1.68 -20.51 -23.21
N ASN A 77 2.99 -20.80 -23.28
CA ASN A 77 3.58 -21.89 -22.53
C ASN A 77 3.75 -21.52 -21.06
N TYR A 78 2.85 -22.05 -20.26
CA TYR A 78 3.14 -22.34 -18.87
C TYR A 78 4.24 -23.40 -18.81
N THR A 79 5.15 -23.23 -17.88
CA THR A 79 6.06 -24.30 -17.48
C THR A 79 5.60 -24.80 -16.13
N ASP A 80 5.91 -26.05 -15.81
CA ASP A 80 5.72 -26.57 -14.46
C ASP A 80 6.39 -25.66 -13.42
N ASP A 81 7.42 -24.89 -13.79
CA ASP A 81 8.14 -23.92 -12.94
C ASP A 81 7.44 -22.57 -12.73
N LYS A 82 6.63 -22.09 -13.69
CA LYS A 82 5.96 -20.78 -13.64
C LYS A 82 4.44 -20.90 -13.87
N PRO A 83 3.72 -21.54 -12.94
CA PRO A 83 2.31 -21.86 -13.10
C PRO A 83 1.40 -20.64 -12.96
N LEU A 84 1.87 -19.55 -12.32
CA LEU A 84 1.01 -18.42 -11.99
C LEU A 84 1.11 -17.28 -13.01
N ARG A 85 0.05 -16.48 -13.08
CA ARG A 85 -0.05 -15.20 -13.79
C ARG A 85 -0.36 -14.09 -12.81
N GLY A 86 0.59 -13.19 -12.63
CA GLY A 86 0.48 -12.03 -11.78
C GLY A 86 0.56 -10.71 -12.52
N ASN A 87 0.04 -9.65 -11.91
CA ASN A 87 0.42 -8.27 -12.25
C ASN A 87 0.73 -7.49 -10.98
N LYS A 88 1.54 -6.43 -11.10
CA LYS A 88 1.73 -5.44 -10.07
C LYS A 88 1.34 -4.05 -10.58
N CYS A 89 0.40 -3.42 -9.88
CA CYS A 89 0.22 -1.97 -9.93
C CYS A 89 -0.20 -1.45 -8.55
N PRO A 90 0.71 -0.76 -7.83
CA PRO A 90 0.43 -0.22 -6.49
C PRO A 90 -0.57 0.95 -6.44
N LYS A 91 -1.39 1.14 -7.47
CA LYS A 91 -2.38 2.23 -7.57
C LYS A 91 -3.78 1.74 -7.90
N TYR A 92 -4.00 0.45 -8.15
CA TYR A 92 -5.30 -0.04 -8.61
C TYR A 92 -6.40 0.16 -7.57
N ILE A 93 -6.14 -0.11 -6.29
CA ILE A 93 -7.14 0.11 -5.23
C ILE A 93 -7.37 1.60 -4.91
N GLU A 94 -6.44 2.48 -5.28
CA GLU A 94 -6.55 3.93 -5.09
C GLU A 94 -7.43 4.58 -6.19
N LYS A 95 -7.84 3.83 -7.22
CA LYS A 95 -8.45 4.37 -8.45
C LYS A 95 -9.77 3.69 -8.81
N LYS A 96 -10.36 4.15 -9.91
CA LYS A 96 -11.50 3.51 -10.59
C LYS A 96 -11.17 2.11 -11.15
N ASP A 97 -9.88 1.79 -11.26
CA ASP A 97 -9.43 0.49 -11.77
C ASP A 97 -9.90 -0.66 -10.85
N LEU A 98 -10.13 -0.40 -9.56
CA LEU A 98 -10.72 -1.38 -8.64
C LEU A 98 -12.09 -1.88 -9.11
N ASP A 99 -12.94 -0.99 -9.62
CA ASP A 99 -14.29 -1.35 -10.08
C ASP A 99 -14.20 -2.23 -11.33
N ASP A 100 -13.27 -1.92 -12.24
CA ASP A 100 -12.97 -2.74 -13.40
C ASP A 100 -12.43 -4.12 -13.01
N ILE A 101 -11.57 -4.20 -11.99
CA ILE A 101 -11.06 -5.48 -11.46
C ILE A 101 -12.21 -6.30 -10.89
N GLY A 102 -13.02 -5.74 -9.99
CA GLY A 102 -14.12 -6.46 -9.35
C GLY A 102 -15.17 -6.94 -10.35
N LYS A 103 -15.38 -6.19 -11.43
CA LYS A 103 -16.38 -6.49 -12.45
C LYS A 103 -15.88 -7.45 -13.55
N LYS A 104 -14.62 -7.35 -13.97
CA LYS A 104 -14.08 -8.11 -15.10
C LYS A 104 -13.22 -9.29 -14.69
N LEU A 105 -12.59 -9.21 -13.52
CA LEU A 105 -11.71 -10.22 -12.95
C LEU A 105 -12.11 -10.59 -11.50
N PRO A 106 -13.39 -10.90 -11.21
CA PRO A 106 -13.86 -11.17 -9.85
C PRO A 106 -13.15 -12.33 -9.12
N LYS A 107 -12.58 -13.32 -9.86
CA LYS A 107 -11.88 -14.47 -9.26
C LYS A 107 -10.40 -14.24 -9.04
N SER A 108 -9.81 -13.18 -9.62
CA SER A 108 -8.41 -12.82 -9.36
C SER A 108 -8.20 -12.50 -7.88
N LYS A 109 -7.10 -12.96 -7.28
CA LYS A 109 -6.79 -12.67 -5.87
C LYS A 109 -6.06 -11.32 -5.75
N LEU A 110 -6.36 -10.51 -4.74
CA LEU A 110 -5.67 -9.24 -4.50
C LEU A 110 -4.64 -9.38 -3.39
N ILE A 111 -3.41 -8.94 -3.64
CA ILE A 111 -2.34 -8.88 -2.63
C ILE A 111 -2.08 -7.40 -2.32
N VAL A 112 -2.36 -7.00 -1.08
CA VAL A 112 -2.40 -5.59 -0.67
C VAL A 112 -1.45 -5.38 0.50
N GLY A 113 -0.30 -4.75 0.22
CA GLY A 113 0.65 -4.34 1.25
C GLY A 113 0.28 -2.98 1.83
N ILE A 114 0.36 -2.87 3.16
CA ILE A 114 0.26 -1.62 3.93
C ILE A 114 1.55 -1.34 4.70
N ARG A 115 1.65 -0.14 5.28
CA ARG A 115 2.80 0.28 6.09
C ARG A 115 2.37 1.38 7.07
N HIS A 116 3.11 1.57 8.16
CA HIS A 116 2.93 2.71 9.04
C HIS A 116 2.99 4.04 8.24
N PRO A 117 1.97 4.92 8.27
CA PRO A 117 1.92 6.15 7.46
C PRO A 117 3.15 7.04 7.50
N VAL A 118 3.74 7.27 8.69
CA VAL A 118 5.01 8.01 8.85
C VAL A 118 6.17 7.36 8.09
N LEU A 119 6.39 6.06 8.31
CA LEU A 119 7.48 5.32 7.65
C LEU A 119 7.27 5.15 6.15
N TRP A 120 6.01 5.02 5.73
CA TRP A 120 5.64 5.05 4.32
C TRP A 120 6.00 6.38 3.67
N PHE A 121 5.63 7.50 4.30
CA PHE A 121 5.86 8.83 3.77
C PHE A 121 7.35 9.10 3.57
N GLN A 122 8.18 8.79 4.58
CA GLN A 122 9.65 8.84 4.46
C GLN A 122 10.15 8.01 3.28
N SER A 123 9.73 6.74 3.20
CA SER A 123 10.17 5.83 2.13
C SER A 123 9.79 6.35 0.74
N PHE A 124 8.64 7.01 0.63
CA PHE A 124 8.12 7.50 -0.63
C PHE A 124 8.78 8.80 -1.06
N ILE A 125 8.97 9.75 -0.15
CA ILE A 125 9.75 10.97 -0.43
C ILE A 125 11.17 10.61 -0.85
N ASN A 126 11.86 9.72 -0.11
CA ASN A 126 13.23 9.34 -0.45
C ASN A 126 13.32 8.68 -1.84
N MET A 127 12.30 7.91 -2.23
CA MET A 127 12.23 7.37 -3.60
C MET A 127 12.04 8.47 -4.64
N GLN A 128 11.12 9.42 -4.41
CA GLN A 128 10.92 10.51 -5.37
C GLN A 128 12.15 11.39 -5.47
N TRP A 129 12.75 11.75 -4.34
CA TRP A 129 14.00 12.51 -4.29
C TRP A 129 15.11 11.82 -5.09
N HIS A 130 15.27 10.50 -4.92
CA HIS A 130 16.25 9.73 -5.69
C HIS A 130 15.95 9.72 -7.20
N ASN A 131 14.68 9.65 -7.59
CA ASN A 131 14.27 9.65 -9.00
C ASN A 131 14.38 11.03 -9.63
N ASP A 132 14.03 12.09 -8.90
CA ASP A 132 14.09 13.48 -9.35
C ASP A 132 15.54 13.96 -9.43
N GLY A 133 16.39 13.62 -8.45
CA GLY A 133 17.81 13.99 -8.42
C GLY A 133 18.62 13.41 -9.58
N LYS A 134 18.16 12.33 -10.21
CA LYS A 134 18.76 11.80 -11.46
C LYS A 134 18.48 12.71 -12.67
N ASN A 135 17.38 13.47 -12.64
CA ASN A 135 16.83 14.14 -13.81
C ASN A 135 16.72 15.68 -13.68
N ASN A 136 16.77 16.24 -12.46
CA ASN A 136 16.55 17.67 -12.24
C ASN A 136 17.23 18.19 -10.96
N LYS A 137 18.07 19.21 -11.09
CA LYS A 137 18.67 19.97 -9.98
C LYS A 137 17.72 21.01 -9.36
N LYS A 138 16.40 20.80 -9.43
CA LYS A 138 15.40 21.83 -9.08
C LYS A 138 15.38 22.15 -7.58
N TYR A 139 15.94 21.28 -6.74
CA TYR A 139 15.93 21.41 -5.30
C TYR A 139 17.34 21.14 -4.78
N ASP A 140 17.82 22.02 -3.91
CA ASP A 140 19.16 21.92 -3.32
C ASP A 140 19.18 20.95 -2.15
N THR A 141 18.03 20.74 -1.48
CA THR A 141 17.92 19.84 -0.35
C THR A 141 16.61 19.04 -0.33
N PRO A 142 16.62 17.85 0.28
CA PRO A 142 15.39 17.11 0.56
C PRO A 142 14.41 17.90 1.42
N ASP A 143 14.92 18.76 2.32
CA ASP A 143 14.10 19.70 3.08
C ASP A 143 13.35 20.64 2.13
N GLN A 144 13.99 21.25 1.15
CA GLN A 144 13.28 22.07 0.16
C GLN A 144 12.22 21.26 -0.59
N TYR A 145 12.49 19.99 -0.95
CA TYR A 145 11.49 19.12 -1.58
C TYR A 145 10.28 18.88 -0.67
N VAL A 146 10.49 18.67 0.62
CA VAL A 146 9.41 18.42 1.57
C VAL A 146 8.68 19.72 1.95
N LEU A 147 9.44 20.80 2.13
CA LEU A 147 9.01 22.07 2.72
C LEU A 147 8.52 23.10 1.70
N LEU A 148 9.01 23.14 0.46
CA LEU A 148 8.42 23.99 -0.61
C LEU A 148 6.98 23.56 -0.92
N HIS A 149 6.66 22.29 -0.67
CA HIS A 149 5.32 21.76 -0.78
C HIS A 149 4.46 21.99 0.49
N LYS A 150 4.98 22.66 1.54
CA LYS A 150 4.23 23.10 2.74
C LYS A 150 2.99 23.95 2.42
N ARG A 151 2.91 24.56 1.23
CA ARG A 151 1.68 25.24 0.77
C ARG A 151 0.49 24.29 0.53
N ARG A 152 0.66 22.96 0.66
CA ARG A 152 -0.38 21.94 0.40
C ARG A 152 -0.42 20.79 1.42
N ILE A 153 0.21 20.95 2.59
CA ILE A 153 -0.05 20.06 3.72
C ILE A 153 -1.50 20.35 4.15
N GLY A 154 -2.38 19.35 4.04
CA GLY A 154 -3.75 19.40 4.56
C GLY A 154 -4.87 19.80 3.58
N ARG A 155 -4.65 20.65 2.56
CA ARG A 155 -5.79 21.24 1.81
C ARG A 155 -6.53 20.32 0.83
N GLU A 156 -6.07 19.09 0.62
CA GLU A 156 -6.70 18.18 -0.35
C GLU A 156 -7.54 17.12 0.35
N GLN A 157 -8.86 17.28 0.22
CA GLN A 157 -9.88 16.38 0.75
C GLN A 157 -9.92 15.02 0.03
N ASN A 158 -9.33 14.93 -1.17
CA ASN A 158 -9.27 13.70 -1.95
C ASN A 158 -7.88 13.08 -1.81
N HIS A 159 -7.74 11.75 -1.99
CA HIS A 159 -6.46 11.04 -2.21
C HIS A 159 -5.59 11.57 -3.36
N LYS A 160 -5.99 12.69 -3.96
CA LYS A 160 -5.25 13.39 -4.99
C LYS A 160 -4.18 14.22 -4.30
N CYS A 161 -3.01 14.20 -4.91
CA CYS A 161 -1.96 15.15 -4.62
C CYS A 161 -1.88 16.03 -5.87
N ARG A 162 -2.37 17.28 -5.86
CA ARG A 162 -2.34 18.15 -7.06
C ARG A 162 -0.90 18.29 -7.54
N ASN A 163 -0.59 17.74 -8.71
CA ASN A 163 0.71 17.81 -9.38
C ASN A 163 1.90 17.28 -8.53
N MET A 164 1.63 16.52 -7.46
CA MET A 164 2.66 15.91 -6.63
C MET A 164 2.47 14.41 -6.61
N LEU A 165 3.55 13.64 -6.46
CA LEU A 165 3.45 12.18 -6.34
C LEU A 165 3.25 11.72 -4.89
N VAL A 166 3.66 12.55 -3.92
CA VAL A 166 3.60 12.26 -2.48
C VAL A 166 2.89 13.39 -1.76
N CYS A 167 1.91 13.06 -0.92
CA CYS A 167 1.22 13.98 -0.03
C CYS A 167 0.63 13.21 1.15
N VAL A 168 0.34 13.93 2.24
CA VAL A 168 -0.26 13.36 3.47
C VAL A 168 -1.58 12.64 3.19
N PRO A 169 -2.58 13.20 2.47
CA PRO A 169 -3.84 12.51 2.17
C PRO A 169 -3.71 11.12 1.53
N ARG A 170 -2.59 10.84 0.86
CA ARG A 170 -2.36 9.55 0.21
C ARG A 170 -1.92 8.46 1.19
N SER A 171 -1.54 8.79 2.42
CA SER A 171 -1.28 7.80 3.48
C SER A 171 -2.54 7.28 4.16
N ARG A 172 -3.73 7.76 3.79
CA ARG A 172 -5.02 7.35 4.35
C ARG A 172 -5.47 5.98 3.82
N PHE A 173 -4.65 4.95 4.02
CA PHE A 173 -4.86 3.63 3.41
C PHE A 173 -6.24 3.03 3.72
N HIS A 174 -6.76 3.26 4.93
CA HIS A 174 -8.07 2.78 5.36
C HIS A 174 -9.19 3.18 4.39
N LEU A 175 -9.13 4.38 3.80
CA LEU A 175 -10.12 4.85 2.82
C LEU A 175 -10.16 3.98 1.56
N SER A 176 -8.99 3.62 1.02
CA SER A 176 -8.89 2.80 -0.18
C SER A 176 -9.13 1.31 0.13
N LEU A 177 -8.75 0.85 1.33
CA LEU A 177 -8.98 -0.51 1.79
C LEU A 177 -10.46 -0.78 2.04
N ALA A 178 -11.17 0.15 2.66
CA ALA A 178 -12.59 -0.01 2.95
C ALA A 178 -13.46 -0.08 1.67
N ARG A 179 -12.98 0.46 0.53
CA ARG A 179 -13.60 0.25 -0.80
C ARG A 179 -13.61 -1.21 -1.25
N LEU A 180 -12.77 -2.07 -0.66
CA LEU A 180 -12.78 -3.51 -0.93
C LEU A 180 -14.01 -4.21 -0.36
N GLY A 181 -14.76 -3.56 0.55
CA GLY A 181 -16.01 -4.09 1.12
C GLY A 181 -15.79 -5.35 1.96
N LYS A 182 -14.67 -5.40 2.68
CA LYS A 182 -14.30 -6.56 3.52
C LYS A 182 -14.65 -6.38 5.00
N THR A 183 -15.19 -5.22 5.36
CA THR A 183 -15.68 -4.87 6.69
C THR A 183 -17.18 -4.54 6.63
N PRO A 184 -17.90 -4.50 7.77
CA PRO A 184 -19.34 -4.25 7.79
C PRO A 184 -19.77 -2.91 7.18
N LEU A 185 -18.95 -1.86 7.32
CA LEU A 185 -19.26 -0.48 6.96
C LEU A 185 -20.56 0.02 7.62
N ASP A 186 -20.74 -0.34 8.90
CA ASP A 186 -21.80 0.22 9.73
C ASP A 186 -21.52 1.71 10.07
N GLN A 187 -22.46 2.33 10.78
CA GLN A 187 -22.37 3.77 11.04
C GLN A 187 -21.17 4.13 11.93
N ASP A 188 -20.86 3.30 12.93
CA ASP A 188 -19.73 3.52 13.83
C ASP A 188 -18.39 3.38 13.08
N GLU A 189 -18.29 2.39 12.19
CA GLU A 189 -17.14 2.22 11.30
C GLU A 189 -16.95 3.47 10.44
N ILE A 190 -18.02 3.94 9.80
CA ILE A 190 -18.02 5.12 8.93
C ILE A 190 -17.62 6.38 9.72
N ASP A 191 -18.13 6.55 10.94
CA ASP A 191 -17.79 7.70 11.77
C ASP A 191 -16.32 7.68 12.21
N LEU A 192 -15.76 6.51 12.57
CA LEU A 192 -14.33 6.36 12.81
C LEU A 192 -13.52 6.74 11.57
N LEU A 193 -13.91 6.18 10.43
CA LEU A 193 -13.34 6.41 9.10
C LEU A 193 -13.40 7.89 8.67
N GLN A 194 -14.35 8.68 9.19
CA GLN A 194 -14.52 10.11 8.93
C GLN A 194 -13.85 11.01 9.97
N SER A 195 -13.59 10.51 11.19
CA SER A 195 -13.10 11.31 12.31
C SER A 195 -11.80 12.07 11.98
N GLU A 196 -10.81 11.41 11.39
CA GLU A 196 -9.55 12.06 10.99
C GLU A 196 -9.76 13.12 9.91
N LEU A 197 -10.67 12.90 8.96
CA LEU A 197 -10.97 13.91 7.93
C LEU A 197 -11.61 15.16 8.55
N ARG A 198 -12.50 14.97 9.54
CA ARG A 198 -13.10 16.06 10.30
C ARG A 198 -12.02 16.83 11.07
N GLN A 199 -11.14 16.13 11.79
CA GLN A 199 -10.01 16.74 12.52
C GLN A 199 -9.04 17.49 11.60
N SER A 200 -8.65 16.89 10.48
CA SER A 200 -7.78 17.53 9.48
C SER A 200 -8.39 18.84 8.94
N THR A 201 -9.72 18.89 8.79
CA THR A 201 -10.43 20.10 8.34
C THR A 201 -10.44 21.19 9.41
N LEU A 202 -10.71 20.82 10.67
CA LEU A 202 -10.68 21.76 11.80
C LEU A 202 -9.31 22.43 11.94
N ARG A 203 -8.22 21.67 11.82
CA ARG A 203 -6.85 22.19 11.86
C ARG A 203 -6.56 23.26 10.80
N LEU A 204 -7.22 23.17 9.65
CA LEU A 204 -7.00 24.09 8.53
C LEU A 204 -7.88 25.32 8.57
N ASN A 205 -8.78 25.43 9.57
CA ASN A 205 -9.86 26.41 9.58
C ASN A 205 -10.61 26.45 8.23
N ASP A 206 -10.74 25.30 7.56
CA ASP A 206 -11.38 25.24 6.25
C ASP A 206 -12.89 25.16 6.45
N THR A 207 -13.54 26.33 6.41
CA THR A 207 -14.99 26.48 6.51
C THR A 207 -15.71 26.16 5.19
N SER A 208 -14.99 25.76 4.14
CA SER A 208 -15.63 25.45 2.87
C SER A 208 -16.47 24.19 3.04
N ALA A 209 -17.80 24.39 3.09
CA ALA A 209 -18.81 23.34 3.10
C ALA A 209 -18.86 22.55 1.78
N LYS A 210 -17.74 22.45 1.04
CA LYS A 210 -17.59 21.54 -0.10
C LYS A 210 -17.75 20.14 0.46
N THR A 211 -18.98 19.67 0.31
CA THR A 211 -19.56 18.44 0.81
C THR A 211 -18.55 17.31 0.78
N TRP A 212 -18.33 16.76 1.97
CA TRP A 212 -17.67 15.53 2.35
C TRP A 212 -18.08 14.36 1.47
N LYS A 213 -17.58 14.29 0.23
CA LYS A 213 -17.75 13.10 -0.60
C LYS A 213 -16.66 12.13 -0.20
N TYR A 214 -16.94 11.43 0.90
CA TYR A 214 -16.23 10.21 1.22
C TYR A 214 -16.20 9.32 -0.03
N PRO A 215 -15.13 8.53 -0.27
CA PRO A 215 -15.08 7.65 -1.44
C PRO A 215 -16.23 6.63 -1.53
N PHE A 216 -17.05 6.48 -0.48
CA PHE A 216 -18.32 5.78 -0.57
C PHE A 216 -19.36 6.75 -1.10
N ALA A 217 -19.83 6.51 -2.33
CA ALA A 217 -21.05 7.16 -2.79
C ALA A 217 -22.18 6.87 -1.79
N ASP A 218 -23.19 7.74 -1.71
CA ASP A 218 -24.39 7.54 -0.86
C ASP A 218 -25.04 6.16 -1.07
N ASN A 219 -24.72 5.51 -2.18
CA ASN A 219 -25.13 4.16 -2.50
C ASN A 219 -24.17 3.10 -1.91
N ARG A 220 -24.35 2.79 -0.62
CA ARG A 220 -23.60 1.76 0.14
C ARG A 220 -23.61 0.38 -0.55
N GLU A 221 -24.64 0.07 -1.35
CA GLU A 221 -24.77 -1.17 -2.11
C GLU A 221 -23.66 -1.40 -3.15
N LYS A 222 -22.92 -0.34 -3.53
CA LYS A 222 -21.87 -0.40 -4.55
C LYS A 222 -20.46 -0.52 -3.98
N VAL A 223 -20.29 -0.61 -2.66
CA VAL A 223 -18.97 -0.74 -2.05
C VAL A 223 -18.60 -2.21 -1.95
N GLY A 224 -17.46 -2.57 -2.54
CA GLY A 224 -16.89 -3.90 -2.42
C GLY A 224 -16.49 -4.51 -3.74
N VAL A 225 -15.53 -5.42 -3.67
CA VAL A 225 -15.16 -6.28 -4.79
C VAL A 225 -15.25 -7.75 -4.37
N PRO A 226 -15.66 -8.67 -5.26
CA PRO A 226 -15.79 -10.08 -4.94
C PRO A 226 -14.44 -10.79 -4.75
N ASN A 227 -13.34 -10.15 -5.18
CA ASN A 227 -12.00 -10.71 -5.10
C ASN A 227 -11.62 -11.11 -3.66
N LYS A 228 -10.96 -12.26 -3.51
CA LYS A 228 -10.28 -12.60 -2.25
C LYS A 228 -9.09 -11.66 -2.04
N VAL A 229 -8.83 -11.25 -0.81
CA VAL A 229 -7.79 -10.26 -0.47
C VAL A 229 -6.80 -10.84 0.54
N PHE A 230 -5.52 -10.73 0.25
CA PHE A 230 -4.41 -10.99 1.17
C PHE A 230 -3.80 -9.65 1.59
N ILE A 231 -4.01 -9.25 2.84
CA ILE A 231 -3.52 -7.98 3.40
C ILE A 231 -2.33 -8.26 4.29
N PHE A 232 -1.27 -7.47 4.15
CA PHE A 232 -0.08 -7.62 5.00
C PHE A 232 0.60 -6.30 5.31
N GLU A 233 1.32 -6.25 6.42
CA GLU A 233 2.20 -5.14 6.73
C GLU A 233 3.61 -5.41 6.19
N SER A 234 4.22 -4.39 5.58
CA SER A 234 5.48 -4.50 4.85
C SER A 234 6.66 -5.12 5.62
N SER A 235 6.69 -5.05 6.95
CA SER A 235 7.72 -5.67 7.79
C SER A 235 7.56 -7.19 7.93
N GLN A 236 6.38 -7.76 7.66
CA GLN A 236 6.15 -9.20 7.70
C GLN A 236 6.83 -9.94 6.54
N GLY A 237 7.15 -9.25 5.45
CA GLY A 237 7.75 -9.84 4.24
C GLY A 237 9.16 -10.40 4.43
N ASN A 238 9.72 -10.36 5.64
CA ASN A 238 10.99 -11.01 5.99
C ASN A 238 10.81 -12.26 6.89
N LYS A 239 9.57 -12.76 7.04
CA LYS A 239 9.23 -13.89 7.92
C LYS A 239 8.77 -15.09 7.10
N GLU A 240 9.13 -16.30 7.53
CA GLU A 240 8.78 -17.52 6.79
C GLU A 240 7.27 -17.80 6.78
N TYR A 241 6.59 -17.58 7.91
CA TYR A 241 5.13 -17.74 8.01
C TYR A 241 4.39 -16.93 6.94
N PHE A 242 4.93 -15.77 6.54
CA PHE A 242 4.31 -14.89 5.56
C PHE A 242 4.20 -15.57 4.20
N TYR A 243 5.25 -16.26 3.78
CA TYR A 243 5.29 -16.93 2.49
C TYR A 243 4.56 -18.28 2.51
N GLN A 244 4.50 -18.94 3.67
CA GLN A 244 3.62 -20.08 3.87
C GLN A 244 2.15 -19.67 3.65
N ASP A 245 1.69 -18.61 4.33
CA ASP A 245 0.33 -18.11 4.21
C ASP A 245 0.03 -17.57 2.81
N LEU A 246 1.00 -16.91 2.17
CA LEU A 246 0.89 -16.47 0.78
C LEU A 246 0.72 -17.66 -0.18
N ALA A 247 1.50 -18.74 0.01
CA ALA A 247 1.42 -19.93 -0.81
C ALA A 247 0.07 -20.62 -0.68
N MET A 248 -0.42 -20.77 0.56
CA MET A 248 -1.78 -21.26 0.83
C MET A 248 -2.85 -20.38 0.20
N PHE A 249 -2.74 -19.06 0.36
CA PHE A 249 -3.70 -18.11 -0.21
C PHE A 249 -3.74 -18.19 -1.74
N LEU A 250 -2.59 -18.34 -2.40
CA LEU A 250 -2.47 -18.49 -3.85
C LEU A 250 -2.70 -19.92 -4.33
N GLU A 251 -2.94 -20.88 -3.43
CA GLU A 251 -3.21 -22.29 -3.72
C GLU A 251 -2.07 -22.98 -4.51
N PHE A 252 -0.81 -22.76 -4.08
CA PHE A 252 0.34 -23.45 -4.65
C PHE A 252 1.34 -23.91 -3.59
N ASP A 253 2.24 -24.81 -3.97
CA ASP A 253 3.23 -25.37 -3.05
C ASP A 253 4.29 -24.33 -2.64
N ARG A 254 4.44 -24.12 -1.33
CA ARG A 254 5.46 -23.26 -0.72
C ARG A 254 6.86 -23.62 -1.19
N ALA A 255 7.18 -24.89 -1.45
CA ALA A 255 8.51 -25.34 -1.87
C ALA A 255 8.94 -24.74 -3.23
N ARG A 256 7.99 -24.24 -4.02
CA ARG A 256 8.25 -23.59 -5.31
C ARG A 256 8.77 -22.16 -5.18
N LEU A 257 8.57 -21.54 -4.02
CA LEU A 257 9.12 -20.23 -3.73
C LEU A 257 10.54 -20.37 -3.17
N PRO A 258 11.47 -19.46 -3.53
CA PRO A 258 12.84 -19.56 -3.06
C PRO A 258 12.89 -19.45 -1.52
N PRO A 259 13.82 -20.12 -0.84
CA PRO A 259 13.93 -20.02 0.61
C PRO A 259 14.18 -18.56 1.05
N LEU A 260 13.71 -18.21 2.25
CA LEU A 260 14.12 -16.97 2.89
C LEU A 260 15.51 -17.11 3.49
N ASP A 261 16.52 -17.08 2.63
CA ASP A 261 17.89 -16.92 3.07
C ASP A 261 18.34 -15.45 2.95
N ASN A 262 19.43 -15.16 3.65
CA ASN A 262 20.05 -13.85 3.59
C ASN A 262 20.45 -13.45 2.16
N THR A 263 20.68 -14.40 1.25
CA THR A 263 21.12 -14.14 -0.13
C THR A 263 19.94 -13.76 -1.03
N THR A 264 18.81 -14.45 -0.95
CA THR A 264 17.60 -14.23 -1.75
C THR A 264 16.89 -12.95 -1.31
N TYR A 265 16.82 -12.69 -0.01
CA TYR A 265 16.27 -11.43 0.48
C TYR A 265 17.18 -10.23 0.17
N ARG A 266 18.51 -10.43 0.09
CA ARG A 266 19.47 -9.37 -0.27
C ARG A 266 19.67 -9.18 -1.77
N SER A 267 19.49 -10.21 -2.60
CA SER A 267 19.92 -10.22 -4.01
C SER A 267 19.08 -9.32 -4.91
N GLY A 268 17.81 -9.08 -4.58
CA GLY A 268 16.93 -8.20 -5.35
C GLY A 268 16.68 -6.86 -4.68
N ASN A 269 17.66 -5.95 -4.60
CA ASN A 269 17.48 -4.59 -4.03
C ASN A 269 16.56 -4.58 -2.78
N GLY A 270 16.75 -5.57 -1.89
CA GLY A 270 15.93 -5.72 -0.69
C GLY A 270 16.06 -4.50 0.20
N ILE A 271 15.14 -4.30 1.15
CA ILE A 271 15.15 -3.14 2.05
C ILE A 271 16.57 -2.86 2.60
N ASN A 272 17.35 -3.90 2.91
CA ASN A 272 18.71 -3.77 3.44
C ASN A 272 19.79 -3.44 2.39
N LYS A 273 19.64 -3.84 1.12
CA LYS A 273 20.61 -3.50 0.04
C LYS A 273 20.22 -2.20 -0.63
N LEU A 274 18.94 -1.84 -0.65
CA LEU A 274 18.51 -0.47 -0.89
C LEU A 274 18.96 0.41 0.26
N GLU A 275 18.85 0.01 1.53
CA GLU A 275 19.39 0.80 2.65
C GLU A 275 20.92 0.84 2.65
N ALA A 276 21.64 -0.21 2.25
CA ALA A 276 23.09 -0.18 2.14
C ALA A 276 23.59 0.57 0.89
N SER A 277 22.87 0.48 -0.24
CA SER A 277 23.18 1.25 -1.45
C SER A 277 22.68 2.69 -1.36
N ILE A 278 21.59 2.95 -0.63
CA ILE A 278 21.21 4.26 -0.10
C ILE A 278 22.34 4.69 0.81
N LYS A 279 22.71 4.00 1.90
CA LYS A 279 23.83 4.38 2.79
C LYS A 279 25.10 4.76 2.02
N ALA A 280 25.54 3.90 1.11
CA ALA A 280 26.71 4.13 0.26
C ALA A 280 26.53 5.24 -0.81
N ALA A 281 25.30 5.48 -1.30
CA ALA A 281 24.98 6.61 -2.19
C ALA A 281 24.56 7.88 -1.43
N THR A 282 24.16 7.78 -0.17
CA THR A 282 23.67 8.85 0.71
C THR A 282 24.79 9.53 1.46
N ASP A 283 25.94 8.87 1.56
CA ASP A 283 27.20 9.58 1.78
C ASP A 283 27.42 10.66 0.70
N LYS A 284 26.72 10.58 -0.46
CA LYS A 284 26.67 11.64 -1.49
C LYS A 284 25.30 12.33 -1.67
N VAL A 285 24.18 11.66 -1.40
CA VAL A 285 22.82 12.21 -1.56
C VAL A 285 22.10 12.22 -0.21
N LYS A 286 21.95 13.39 0.42
CA LYS A 286 21.20 13.50 1.68
C LYS A 286 19.81 12.87 1.52
N SER A 287 19.47 11.89 2.36
CA SER A 287 18.10 11.33 2.43
C SER A 287 17.31 12.06 3.52
N VAL A 288 15.98 12.08 3.39
CA VAL A 288 15.07 12.57 4.43
C VAL A 288 15.02 11.54 5.56
N ASP A 289 15.38 11.99 6.74
CA ASP A 289 15.04 11.33 8.01
C ASP A 289 13.86 12.09 8.64
N ILE A 290 12.66 11.49 8.58
CA ILE A 290 11.42 12.10 9.07
C ILE A 290 11.41 12.26 10.59
N CYS A 291 12.35 11.64 11.30
CA CYS A 291 12.47 11.72 12.75
C CYS A 291 13.20 12.98 13.23
N LEU A 292 13.81 13.75 12.31
CA LEU A 292 14.44 15.01 12.66
C LEU A 292 13.40 16.07 13.07
N PRO A 293 13.72 16.95 14.05
CA PRO A 293 12.78 17.93 14.60
C PRO A 293 12.08 18.82 13.55
N GLN A 294 12.75 19.19 12.46
CA GLN A 294 12.15 20.05 11.43
C GLN A 294 10.94 19.41 10.70
N TYR A 295 10.77 18.09 10.81
CA TYR A 295 9.66 17.36 10.23
C TYR A 295 8.55 17.01 11.22
N ASP A 296 8.64 17.49 12.47
CA ASP A 296 7.59 17.33 13.48
C ASP A 296 6.22 17.79 12.94
N VAL A 297 6.19 18.91 12.21
CA VAL A 297 4.97 19.44 11.57
C VAL A 297 4.32 18.45 10.60
N ILE A 298 5.09 17.61 9.92
CA ILE A 298 4.56 16.63 8.98
C ILE A 298 4.11 15.38 9.72
N ARG A 299 4.88 14.95 10.72
CA ARG A 299 4.48 13.82 11.57
C ARG A 299 3.19 14.13 12.32
N LYS A 300 3.00 15.36 12.81
CA LYS A 300 1.72 15.81 13.40
C LYS A 300 0.53 15.62 12.47
N GLU A 301 0.72 15.68 11.16
CA GLU A 301 -0.34 15.44 10.17
C GLU A 301 -0.52 13.96 9.83
N LEU A 302 0.57 13.18 9.83
CA LEU A 302 0.55 11.75 9.51
C LEU A 302 0.09 10.87 10.67
N LEU A 303 0.33 11.29 11.92
CA LEU A 303 0.04 10.49 13.11
C LEU A 303 -1.47 10.31 13.37
N PRO A 304 -2.34 11.33 13.21
CA PRO A 304 -3.79 11.12 13.27
C PRO A 304 -4.29 10.10 12.22
N ILE A 305 -3.71 10.12 11.01
CA ILE A 305 -4.00 9.12 9.96
C ILE A 305 -3.54 7.73 10.39
N SER A 306 -2.35 7.64 10.99
CA SER A 306 -1.77 6.41 11.52
C SER A 306 -2.63 5.81 12.61
N TYR A 307 -3.03 6.62 13.60
CA TYR A 307 -3.91 6.23 14.68
C TYR A 307 -5.25 5.71 14.14
N THR A 308 -5.91 6.47 13.27
CA THR A 308 -7.21 6.10 12.70
C THR A 308 -7.12 4.81 11.88
N LEU A 309 -6.08 4.67 11.07
CA LEU A 309 -5.79 3.41 10.36
C LEU A 309 -5.61 2.26 11.36
N GLY A 310 -4.82 2.44 12.41
CA GLY A 310 -4.58 1.42 13.44
C GLY A 310 -5.86 0.99 14.16
N GLN A 311 -6.68 1.96 14.57
CA GLN A 311 -7.98 1.70 15.21
C GLN A 311 -8.92 0.95 14.26
N TRP A 312 -9.05 1.41 13.00
CA TRP A 312 -9.91 0.75 12.02
C TRP A 312 -9.47 -0.69 11.73
N LEU A 313 -8.16 -0.93 11.62
CA LEU A 313 -7.60 -2.27 11.44
C LEU A 313 -7.95 -3.19 12.62
N LYS A 314 -7.76 -2.72 13.86
CA LYS A 314 -8.04 -3.50 15.08
C LYS A 314 -9.52 -3.76 15.29
N GLN A 315 -10.37 -2.75 15.09
CA GLN A 315 -11.79 -2.84 15.41
C GLN A 315 -12.63 -3.51 14.33
N TYR A 316 -12.23 -3.40 13.05
CA TYR A 316 -13.05 -3.85 11.93
C TYR A 316 -12.34 -4.88 11.03
N LEU A 317 -11.16 -4.56 10.50
CA LEU A 317 -10.52 -5.43 9.50
C LEU A 317 -10.04 -6.76 10.07
N ILE A 318 -9.34 -6.74 11.22
CA ILE A 318 -8.82 -7.95 11.87
C ILE A 318 -9.97 -8.87 12.29
N PRO A 319 -11.01 -8.41 13.03
CA PRO A 319 -12.19 -9.22 13.32
C PRO A 319 -12.85 -9.80 12.07
N ALA A 320 -13.00 -9.01 11.00
CA ALA A 320 -13.56 -9.49 9.75
C ALA A 320 -12.73 -10.62 9.11
N SER A 321 -11.39 -10.59 9.25
CA SER A 321 -10.52 -11.66 8.74
C SER A 321 -10.73 -13.01 9.42
N HIS A 322 -11.27 -13.04 10.65
CA HIS A 322 -11.63 -14.28 11.34
C HIS A 322 -12.98 -14.82 10.89
N GLN A 323 -13.88 -13.94 10.45
CA GLN A 323 -15.27 -14.28 10.11
C GLN A 323 -15.45 -14.56 8.61
N ARG A 324 -14.55 -14.05 7.77
CA ARG A 324 -14.67 -14.11 6.31
C ARG A 324 -13.61 -15.01 5.70
N ASN A 325 -13.98 -15.73 4.64
CA ASN A 325 -13.06 -16.57 3.87
C ASN A 325 -12.40 -15.86 2.68
N ASP A 326 -12.81 -14.63 2.38
CA ASP A 326 -12.31 -13.81 1.28
C ASP A 326 -11.35 -12.70 1.74
N LEU A 327 -10.95 -12.73 3.01
CA LEU A 327 -9.95 -11.83 3.59
C LEU A 327 -8.95 -12.67 4.39
N THR A 328 -7.67 -12.60 4.02
CA THR A 328 -6.57 -13.30 4.67
C THR A 328 -5.55 -12.29 5.16
N ILE A 329 -5.14 -12.43 6.42
CA ILE A 329 -4.04 -11.69 7.02
C ILE A 329 -3.01 -12.73 7.49
N PRO A 330 -1.75 -12.69 7.00
CA PRO A 330 -0.75 -13.67 7.39
C PRO A 330 -0.35 -13.46 8.84
N ASN A 331 -0.35 -14.54 9.64
CA ASN A 331 -0.11 -14.52 11.09
C ASN A 331 -0.77 -13.30 11.78
N VAL A 332 -2.08 -13.40 12.01
CA VAL A 332 -2.91 -12.30 12.54
C VAL A 332 -2.36 -11.71 13.83
N THR A 333 -1.84 -12.53 14.75
CA THR A 333 -1.25 -12.06 16.01
C THR A 333 -0.02 -11.18 15.78
N ALA A 334 0.88 -11.57 14.87
CA ALA A 334 2.03 -10.73 14.52
C ALA A 334 1.60 -9.44 13.82
N PHE A 335 0.59 -9.52 12.96
CA PHE A 335 0.01 -8.34 12.30
C PHE A 335 -0.60 -7.37 13.32
N GLU A 336 -1.38 -7.86 14.28
CA GLU A 336 -1.99 -7.05 15.33
C GLU A 336 -0.93 -6.33 16.17
N SER A 337 0.12 -7.03 16.60
CA SER A 337 1.25 -6.43 17.33
C SER A 337 1.93 -5.30 16.54
N ILE A 338 2.06 -5.44 15.22
CA ILE A 338 2.57 -4.36 14.36
C ILE A 338 1.58 -3.20 14.31
N VAL A 339 0.28 -3.47 14.16
CA VAL A 339 -0.78 -2.44 14.09
C VAL A 339 -0.87 -1.63 15.40
N GLU A 340 -0.60 -2.24 16.56
CA GLU A 340 -0.53 -1.50 17.83
C GLU A 340 0.53 -0.40 17.84
N SER A 341 1.60 -0.56 17.06
CA SER A 341 2.60 0.50 16.91
C SER A 341 2.07 1.74 16.17
N TYR A 342 0.97 1.63 15.41
CA TYR A 342 0.48 2.74 14.57
C TYR A 342 -0.08 3.91 15.38
N ALA A 343 -0.46 3.68 16.64
CA ALA A 343 -0.89 4.73 17.55
C ALA A 343 0.27 5.62 18.05
N ARG A 344 1.52 5.16 17.90
CA ARG A 344 2.72 5.78 18.46
C ARG A 344 3.58 6.43 17.38
N ASP A 345 4.32 7.46 17.75
CA ASP A 345 5.32 8.05 16.87
C ASP A 345 6.53 7.10 16.74
N PRO A 346 6.85 6.59 15.53
CA PRO A 346 7.95 5.64 15.34
C PRO A 346 9.33 6.27 15.62
N CYS A 347 9.38 7.58 15.81
CA CYS A 347 10.59 8.32 16.11
C CYS A 347 10.70 8.60 17.63
N GLN A 348 10.77 7.50 18.40
CA GLN A 348 11.00 7.52 19.85
C GLN A 348 9.90 8.23 20.66
N ASN A 349 8.63 8.15 20.24
CA ASN A 349 7.50 8.78 20.93
C ASN A 349 7.69 10.29 21.16
N ARG A 350 8.46 10.97 20.30
CA ARG A 350 8.70 12.41 20.40
C ARG A 350 7.40 13.20 20.33
N LEU A 351 6.46 12.74 19.50
CA LEU A 351 5.10 13.23 19.46
C LEU A 351 4.15 12.28 20.18
N VAL A 352 3.39 12.79 21.14
CA VAL A 352 2.42 12.05 21.96
C VAL A 352 1.02 12.53 21.63
N ARG A 353 0.09 11.59 21.50
CA ARG A 353 -1.32 11.89 21.26
C ARG A 353 -1.95 12.45 22.54
N ASN A 354 -2.68 13.55 22.44
CA ASN A 354 -3.61 13.99 23.46
C ASN A 354 -4.96 13.30 23.20
N ASP A 355 -5.51 12.65 24.22
CA ASP A 355 -6.74 11.89 24.06
C ASP A 355 -8.00 12.75 23.97
N ASP A 356 -7.96 13.99 24.46
CA ASP A 356 -9.09 14.92 24.48
C ASP A 356 -9.41 15.47 23.08
N ASP A 357 -8.37 15.88 22.33
CA ASP A 357 -8.51 16.46 20.99
C ASP A 357 -8.07 15.52 19.86
N GLY A 358 -7.34 14.45 20.20
CA GLY A 358 -6.77 13.49 19.25
C GLY A 358 -5.55 14.01 18.48
N GLU A 359 -5.01 15.17 18.85
CA GLU A 359 -3.86 15.80 18.22
C GLU A 359 -2.54 15.32 18.83
N TYR A 360 -1.44 15.60 18.14
CA TYR A 360 -0.10 15.17 18.56
C TYR A 360 0.77 16.37 18.98
N TYR A 361 1.28 16.29 20.20
CA TYR A 361 2.09 17.32 20.84
C TYR A 361 3.50 16.81 21.09
N LEU A 362 4.47 17.73 21.21
CA LEU A 362 5.80 17.32 21.67
C LEU A 362 5.64 16.75 23.08
N ALA A 363 6.21 15.57 23.33
CA ALA A 363 6.34 15.08 24.69
C ALA A 363 6.96 16.21 25.52
N GLU A 364 6.28 16.61 26.59
CA GLU A 364 6.94 17.44 27.60
C GLU A 364 8.21 16.69 27.95
N LYS A 365 9.35 17.37 27.89
CA LYS A 365 10.53 16.80 28.52
C LYS A 365 10.10 16.68 29.98
N GLU A 366 9.78 15.46 30.43
CA GLU A 366 9.70 15.16 31.86
C GLU A 366 10.92 15.86 32.42
N ASN A 367 10.68 16.90 33.21
CA ASN A 367 11.75 17.74 33.71
C ASN A 367 12.74 16.76 34.33
N ALA A 368 13.94 16.68 33.75
CA ALA A 368 15.05 15.88 34.25
C ALA A 368 15.58 16.54 35.53
N THR A 369 14.66 16.83 36.46
CA THR A 369 14.85 17.15 37.86
C THR A 369 14.67 15.83 38.60
N SER A 370 15.65 14.96 38.45
CA SER A 370 15.95 13.93 39.44
C SER A 370 17.45 14.08 39.67
N ASP A 371 17.75 14.69 40.82
CA ASP A 371 19.07 15.06 41.36
C ASP A 371 20.12 13.95 41.29
#